data_AF-A0A8C8XSW6-F1
#
_entry.id   AF-A0A8C8XSW6-F1
#
_cell.length_a   1.000
_cell.length_b   1.000
_cell.length_c   1.000
_cell.angle_alpha   90.00
_cell.angle_beta   90.00
_cell.angle_gamma   90.00
#
_symmetry.space_group_name_H-M   'P 1'
#
loop_
_entity.id
_entity.type
_entity.pdbx_description
1 polymer ?
#
loop_
_entity_poly.entity_id
_entity_poly.type
_entity_poly.pdbx_seq_one_letter_code
_entity_poly.pdbx_strand_id
1 'polypeptide(L)' 'MTKGTSSFGKRRNKTHTLCRRCGSKAYHLQKSTCGKCGYPAKRKRKYNWSMDSVKEQRQNPRGQLLQHPVHLKDFKD' A
#
# COMPACT_ATOMS: atom_id res chain seq x y z
N MET A 1 -30.53 -19.13 14.51
CA MET A 1 -29.42 -18.65 13.63
C MET A 1 -28.60 -17.61 14.35
N THR A 2 -27.31 -17.81 14.61
CA THR A 2 -26.49 -16.73 15.18
C THR A 2 -25.23 -16.47 14.34
N LYS A 3 -25.22 -15.29 13.70
CA LYS A 3 -24.12 -14.70 12.92
C LYS A 3 -23.46 -13.50 13.66
N GLY A 4 -23.84 -13.30 14.93
CA GLY A 4 -23.49 -12.15 15.77
C GLY A 4 -22.35 -12.41 16.76
N THR A 5 -22.40 -11.77 17.93
CA THR A 5 -21.33 -11.70 18.95
C THR A 5 -20.67 -13.04 19.25
N SER A 6 -21.47 -14.11 19.40
CA SER A 6 -20.97 -15.47 19.68
C SER A 6 -19.97 -15.99 18.65
N SER A 7 -20.08 -15.56 17.38
CA SER A 7 -19.18 -15.98 16.31
C SER A 7 -17.83 -15.25 16.31
N PHE A 8 -17.73 -14.06 16.92
CA PHE A 8 -16.51 -13.26 16.91
C PHE A 8 -15.38 -13.85 17.76
N GLY A 9 -15.70 -14.61 18.83
CA GLY A 9 -14.70 -15.27 19.68
C GLY A 9 -13.84 -16.32 18.96
N LYS A 10 -14.26 -16.77 17.77
CA LYS A 10 -13.53 -17.71 16.90
C LYS A 10 -12.49 -17.00 16.00
N ARG A 11 -12.52 -15.67 15.87
CA ARG A 11 -11.69 -14.90 14.91
C ARG A 11 -10.28 -14.57 15.45
N ARG A 12 -9.42 -15.58 15.59
CA ARG A 12 -8.05 -15.42 16.15
C ARG A 12 -6.96 -15.31 15.08
N ASN A 13 -7.14 -16.01 13.97
CA ASN A 13 -6.18 -16.07 12.88
C ASN A 13 -6.02 -14.71 12.19
N LYS A 14 -4.79 -14.39 11.77
CA LYS A 14 -4.49 -13.16 11.03
C LYS A 14 -4.28 -13.49 9.56
N THR A 15 -5.11 -12.90 8.70
CA THR A 15 -4.98 -13.03 7.24
C THR A 15 -3.88 -12.13 6.68
N HIS A 16 -3.61 -11.00 7.34
CA HIS A 16 -2.69 -9.97 6.88
C HIS A 16 -1.61 -9.62 7.92
N THR A 17 -0.39 -9.39 7.44
CA THR A 17 0.79 -8.89 8.15
C THR A 17 1.34 -7.61 7.51
N LEU A 18 2.39 -7.05 8.10
CA LEU A 18 3.08 -5.86 7.57
C LEU A 18 3.77 -6.18 6.24
N CYS A 19 3.54 -5.34 5.24
CA CYS A 19 4.20 -5.45 3.95
C CYS A 19 5.56 -4.75 3.97
N ARG A 20 6.62 -5.48 3.58
CA ARG A 20 8.01 -4.99 3.50
C ARG A 20 8.20 -3.75 2.62
N ARG A 21 7.37 -3.58 1.58
CA ARG A 21 7.50 -2.43 0.65
C ARG A 21 6.77 -1.18 1.14
N CYS A 22 5.53 -1.32 1.61
CA CYS A 22 4.66 -0.17 1.89
C CYS A 22 4.39 0.07 3.39
N GLY A 23 4.87 -0.79 4.28
CA GLY A 23 4.68 -0.68 5.74
C GLY A 23 3.25 -0.90 6.23
N SER A 24 2.25 -0.95 5.36
CA SER A 24 0.86 -1.23 5.76
C SER A 24 0.64 -2.71 6.10
N LYS A 25 -0.30 -2.99 7.02
CA LYS A 25 -0.76 -4.34 7.39
C LYS A 25 -1.69 -4.93 6.32
N ALA A 26 -1.18 -5.07 5.11
CA ALA A 26 -1.92 -5.51 3.93
C ALA A 26 -1.24 -6.69 3.21
N TYR A 27 -0.17 -7.26 3.76
CA TYR A 27 0.47 -8.43 3.17
C TYR A 27 -0.30 -9.70 3.54
N HIS A 28 -0.90 -10.36 2.56
CA HIS A 28 -1.68 -11.57 2.75
C HIS A 28 -0.76 -12.78 2.87
N LEU A 29 -0.85 -13.53 3.99
CA LEU A 29 0.08 -14.65 4.23
C LEU A 29 -0.11 -15.77 3.22
N GLN A 30 -1.33 -16.30 3.08
CA GLN A 30 -1.60 -17.45 2.22
C GLN A 30 -1.31 -17.16 0.74
N LYS A 31 -1.73 -15.99 0.25
CA LYS A 31 -1.55 -15.59 -1.15
C LYS A 31 -0.20 -14.95 -1.45
N SER A 32 0.66 -14.78 -0.43
CA SER A 32 1.96 -14.10 -0.54
C SER A 32 1.93 -12.79 -1.33
N THR A 33 0.89 -11.98 -1.18
CA THR A 33 0.68 -10.74 -1.96
C THR A 33 0.15 -9.60 -1.09
N CYS A 34 0.58 -8.38 -1.39
CA CYS A 34 0.10 -7.19 -0.69
C CYS A 34 -1.12 -6.58 -1.37
N GLY A 35 -2.24 -6.51 -0.64
CA GLY A 35 -3.48 -5.90 -1.10
C GLY A 35 -3.37 -4.39 -1.33
N LYS A 36 -2.43 -3.68 -0.68
CA LYS A 36 -2.25 -2.24 -0.89
C LYS A 36 -1.40 -1.95 -2.12
N CYS A 37 -0.13 -2.37 -2.11
CA CYS A 37 0.85 -2.01 -3.13
C CYS A 37 1.15 -3.10 -4.17
N GLY A 38 0.64 -4.32 -4.04
CA GLY A 38 0.87 -5.42 -4.98
C GLY A 38 2.22 -6.14 -4.84
N TYR A 39 3.02 -5.86 -3.79
CA TYR A 39 4.23 -6.64 -3.48
C TYR A 39 3.91 -8.15 -3.47
N PRO A 40 4.69 -9.03 -4.13
CA PRO A 40 6.05 -8.85 -4.65
C PRO A 40 6.17 -8.26 -6.07
N ALA A 41 5.06 -8.03 -6.79
CA ALA A 41 5.12 -7.53 -8.17
C ALA A 41 5.97 -6.25 -8.29
N LYS A 42 6.75 -6.10 -9.37
CA LYS A 42 7.68 -4.96 -9.53
C LYS A 42 6.94 -3.60 -9.51
N ARG A 43 5.80 -3.52 -10.19
CA ARG A 43 4.98 -2.30 -10.28
C ARG A 43 4.05 -2.17 -9.06
N LYS A 44 3.84 -0.94 -8.59
CA LYS A 44 2.84 -0.65 -7.55
C LYS A 44 1.43 -0.83 -8.14
N ARG A 45 0.55 -1.47 -7.36
CA ARG A 45 -0.87 -1.62 -7.69
C ARG A 45 -1.57 -0.25 -7.70
N LYS A 46 -2.14 0.14 -8.84
CA LYS A 46 -2.92 1.38 -9.02
C LYS A 46 -4.14 1.09 -9.90
N TYR A 47 -5.25 1.77 -9.64
CA TYR A 47 -6.43 1.73 -10.48
C TYR A 47 -7.00 3.13 -10.66
N ASN A 48 -7.53 3.40 -11.85
CA ASN A 48 -8.06 4.72 -12.20
C ASN A 48 -9.32 5.08 -11.41
N TRP A 49 -10.12 4.08 -11.00
CA TRP A 49 -11.30 4.28 -10.16
C TRP A 49 -10.99 4.65 -8.70
N SER A 50 -9.72 4.62 -8.28
CA SER A 50 -9.31 4.90 -6.89
C SER A 50 -8.16 5.91 -6.84
N MET A 51 -8.40 7.10 -7.40
CA MET A 51 -7.36 8.13 -7.51
C MET A 51 -6.84 8.59 -6.14
N ASP A 52 -7.69 8.67 -5.11
CA ASP A 52 -7.26 9.12 -3.78
C ASP A 52 -6.37 8.09 -3.07
N SER A 53 -6.66 6.79 -3.23
CA SER A 53 -5.75 5.74 -2.75
C SER A 53 -4.41 5.78 -3.48
N VAL A 54 -4.41 6.16 -4.77
CA VAL A 54 -3.16 6.34 -5.53
C VAL A 54 -2.41 7.57 -5.04
N LYS A 55 -3.09 8.68 -4.73
CA LYS A 55 -2.49 9.88 -4.13
C LYS A 55 -1.86 9.55 -2.77
N GLU A 56 -2.58 8.88 -1.87
CA GLU A 56 -2.07 8.49 -0.54
C GLU A 56 -0.80 7.62 -0.66
N GLN A 57 -0.78 6.66 -1.59
CA GLN A 57 0.40 5.83 -1.84
C GLN A 57 1.61 6.60 -2.37
N ARG A 58 1.40 7.73 -3.06
CA ARG A 58 2.45 8.64 -3.53
C ARG A 58 2.89 9.60 -2.42
N GLN A 59 1.94 10.09 -1.63
CA GLN A 59 2.11 11.06 -0.54
C GLN A 59 2.66 10.46 0.75
N ASN A 60 2.81 9.14 0.86
CA ASN A 60 3.47 8.47 1.97
C ASN A 60 4.94 8.12 1.62
N PRO A 61 5.86 9.10 1.48
CA PRO A 61 7.28 8.81 1.40
C PRO A 61 7.77 8.57 2.83
N ARG A 62 7.66 7.35 3.35
CA ARG A 62 8.43 6.98 4.57
C ARG A 62 9.93 6.79 4.26
N GLY A 63 10.53 7.70 3.48
CA GLY A 63 11.96 7.68 3.21
C GLY A 63 12.45 8.23 1.86
N GLN A 64 11.78 9.19 1.22
CA GLN A 64 12.37 9.91 0.07
C GLN A 64 11.65 11.24 -0.19
N LEU A 65 11.87 12.19 0.71
CA LEU A 65 11.83 13.62 0.40
C LEU A 65 13.28 14.13 0.27
N LEU A 66 14.09 13.41 -0.50
CA LEU A 66 15.41 13.86 -0.92
C LEU A 66 15.57 13.28 -2.32
N GLN A 67 15.25 14.09 -3.33
CA GLN A 67 15.75 14.05 -4.72
C GLN A 67 14.80 14.84 -5.64
N HIS A 68 14.54 16.10 -5.33
CA HIS A 68 14.37 17.15 -6.35
C HIS A 68 14.87 18.44 -5.66
N PRO A 69 15.72 19.29 -6.27
CA PRO A 69 15.77 19.60 -7.71
C PRO A 69 17.19 19.75 -8.32
N VAL A 70 17.35 19.72 -9.65
CA VAL A 70 18.24 20.64 -10.44
C VAL A 70 18.10 20.36 -11.95
N HIS A 71 16.98 20.77 -12.55
CA HIS A 71 17.01 21.15 -13.97
C HIS A 71 15.91 22.17 -14.26
N LEU A 72 16.08 23.38 -13.71
CA LEU A 72 15.31 24.55 -14.10
C LEU A 72 16.25 25.74 -14.29
N LYS A 73 17.26 25.55 -15.12
CA LYS A 73 18.11 26.53 -15.84
C LYS A 73 18.66 25.63 -16.95
N ASP A 74 18.21 25.67 -18.20
CA ASP A 74 18.41 26.78 -19.13
C ASP A 74 17.36 26.71 -20.25
N PHE A 75 16.42 27.65 -20.26
CA PHE A 75 15.62 27.99 -21.45
C PHE A 75 15.53 29.51 -21.47
N LYS A 76 16.62 30.13 -21.91
CA LYS A 76 16.64 31.52 -22.32
C LYS A 76 17.60 31.63 -23.50
N ASP A 77 17.07 31.33 -24.67
CA ASP A 77 17.42 32.03 -25.90
C ASP A 77 16.21 32.92 -26.25
#